data_AF-A0A645A2V4-F1
#
_entry.id   AF-A0A645A2V4-F1
#
_cell.length_a   1.000
_cell.length_b   1.000
_cell.length_c   1.000
_cell.angle_alpha   90.00
_cell.angle_beta   90.00
_cell.angle_gamma   90.00
#
_symmetry.space_group_name_H-M   'P 1'
#
loop_
_entity.id
_entity.type
_entity.pdbx_description
1 polymer ?
#
loop_
_entity_poly.entity_id
_entity_poly.type
_entity_poly.pdbx_seq_one_letter_code
_entity_poly.pdbx_strand_id
1 'polypeptide(L)'
;MSSDDQRRLFAEIMEDYSHISQKRKRIIAVREDKYFNALQIKCSSAVTCHKSQGGQWKAIFIDNPFWREDFEMEDLKWLYTAITRATDIVYFVNFDKNLFK
;
A
#
# COMPACT_ATOMS: atom_id res chain seq x y z
N MET A 1 2.60 8.93 -5.17
CA MET A 1 3.66 9.55 -5.99
C MET A 1 4.05 8.57 -7.08
N SER A 2 4.10 9.01 -8.33
CA SER A 2 4.66 8.19 -9.42
C SER A 2 6.15 7.96 -9.19
N SER A 3 6.70 6.89 -9.77
CA SER A 3 8.16 6.65 -9.81
C SER A 3 8.91 7.87 -10.36
N ASP A 4 8.29 8.60 -11.31
CA ASP A 4 8.87 9.79 -11.92
C ASP A 4 8.86 11.00 -10.99
N ASP A 5 7.81 11.18 -10.17
CA ASP A 5 7.76 12.24 -9.16
C ASP A 5 8.83 12.03 -8.09
N GLN A 6 9.07 10.77 -7.71
CA GLN A 6 10.10 10.42 -6.73
C GLN A 6 11.51 10.64 -7.28
N ARG A 7 11.73 10.36 -8.56
CA ARG A 7 12.99 10.68 -9.26
C ARG A 7 13.21 12.18 -9.37
N ARG A 8 12.16 12.94 -9.67
CA ARG A 8 12.20 14.40 -9.77
C ARG A 8 12.54 15.03 -8.42
N LEU A 9 11.84 14.64 -7.36
CA LEU A 9 12.12 15.11 -6.00
C LEU A 9 13.55 14.79 -5.57
N PHE A 10 14.04 13.57 -5.88
CA PHE A 10 15.42 13.19 -5.59
C PHE A 10 16.43 14.05 -6.37
N ALA A 11 16.14 14.41 -7.62
CA ALA A 11 17.01 15.26 -8.44
C ALA A 11 17.06 16.70 -7.90
N GLU A 12 15.91 17.28 -7.54
CA GLU A 12 15.82 18.64 -6.98
C GLU A 12 16.59 18.72 -5.65
N ILE A 13 16.39 17.77 -4.72
CA ILE A 13 17.13 17.77 -3.45
C ILE A 13 18.62 17.50 -3.66
N MET A 14 19.00 16.72 -4.68
CA MET A 14 20.42 16.52 -5.02
C MET A 14 21.12 17.81 -5.47
N GLU A 15 20.40 18.80 -6.01
CA GLU A 15 20.96 20.11 -6.36
C GLU A 15 21.28 20.94 -5.12
N ASP A 16 20.47 20.85 -4.06
CA ASP A 16 20.71 21.52 -2.78
C ASP A 16 22.04 21.06 -2.12
N TYR A 17 22.44 19.82 -2.37
CA TYR A 17 23.72 19.25 -1.91
C TYR A 17 24.85 19.32 -2.96
N SER A 18 24.70 20.13 -4.00
CA SER A 18 25.72 20.30 -5.06
C SER A 18 27.09 20.76 -4.53
N HIS A 19 27.11 21.47 -3.41
CA HIS A 19 28.31 21.89 -2.69
C HIS A 19 29.19 20.72 -2.19
N ILE A 20 28.64 19.51 -2.07
CA ILE A 20 29.40 18.30 -1.75
C ILE A 20 30.00 17.72 -3.04
N SER A 21 31.32 17.82 -3.19
CA SER A 21 32.06 17.36 -4.38
C SER A 21 32.00 15.84 -4.60
N GLN A 22 31.98 15.05 -3.51
CA GLN A 22 31.87 13.60 -3.61
C GLN A 22 30.42 13.15 -3.75
N LYS A 23 30.08 12.62 -4.94
CA LYS A 23 28.75 12.06 -5.26
C LYS A 23 28.22 11.08 -4.21
N ARG A 24 29.10 10.23 -3.65
CA ARG A 24 28.72 9.26 -2.62
C ARG A 24 28.25 9.92 -1.31
N LYS A 25 28.96 10.96 -0.87
CA LYS A 25 28.59 11.75 0.31
C LYS A 25 27.31 12.55 0.08
N ARG A 26 27.11 13.04 -1.15
CA ARG A 26 25.89 13.74 -1.56
C ARG A 26 24.65 12.84 -1.44
N ILE A 27 24.73 11.61 -1.95
CA ILE A 27 23.62 10.64 -1.86
C ILE A 27 23.29 10.29 -0.40
N ILE A 28 24.29 10.21 0.47
CA ILE A 28 24.08 9.96 1.90
C ILE A 28 23.35 11.15 2.53
N ALA A 29 23.80 12.38 2.27
CA ALA A 29 23.17 13.58 2.79
C ALA A 29 21.70 13.72 2.34
N VAL A 30 21.39 13.42 1.07
CA VAL A 30 20.01 13.41 0.56
C VAL A 30 19.15 12.34 1.22
N ARG A 31 19.72 11.17 1.53
CA ARG A 31 19.01 10.10 2.25
C ARG A 31 18.76 10.44 3.72
N GLU A 32 19.59 11.29 4.32
CA GLU A 32 19.44 11.79 5.68
C GLU A 32 18.61 13.09 5.75
N ASP A 33 18.20 13.62 4.61
CA ASP A 33 17.43 14.86 4.55
C ASP A 33 16.05 14.70 5.23
N LYS A 34 15.72 15.73 6.02
CA LYS A 34 14.53 15.77 6.88
C LYS A 34 13.24 15.82 6.07
N TYR A 35 13.25 16.41 4.88
CA TYR A 35 12.08 16.62 4.04
C TYR A 35 11.93 15.52 2.99
N PHE A 36 13.03 14.92 2.54
CA PHE A 36 13.00 13.77 1.62
C PHE A 36 12.29 12.55 2.21
N ASN A 37 12.49 12.27 3.51
CA ASN A 37 11.86 11.13 4.19
C ASN A 37 10.47 11.44 4.79
N ALA A 38 10.06 12.71 4.85
CA ALA A 38 8.80 13.10 5.48
C ALA A 38 7.55 12.65 4.70
N LEU A 39 7.71 12.33 3.40
CA LEU A 39 6.61 12.12 2.46
C LEU A 39 6.64 10.75 1.77
N GLN A 40 7.02 9.68 2.49
CA GLN A 40 6.82 8.31 2.01
C GLN A 40 5.34 7.88 2.09
N ILE A 41 4.46 8.61 1.41
CA ILE A 41 3.05 8.25 1.26
C ILE A 41 2.95 7.20 0.16
N LYS A 42 2.86 5.94 0.56
CA LYS A 42 2.52 4.85 -0.36
C LYS A 42 1.00 4.88 -0.58
N CYS A 43 0.58 5.37 -1.75
CA CYS A 43 -0.79 5.16 -2.21
C CYS A 43 -0.94 3.68 -2.55
N SER A 44 -1.43 2.89 -1.61
CA SER A 44 -1.76 1.49 -1.85
C SER A 44 -3.14 1.42 -2.52
N SER A 45 -3.18 1.15 -3.82
CA SER A 45 -4.44 0.87 -4.53
C SER A 45 -5.04 -0.48 -4.12
N ALA A 46 -4.21 -1.38 -3.60
CA ALA A 46 -4.61 -2.65 -3.01
C ALA A 46 -3.71 -2.97 -1.81
N VAL A 47 -4.28 -3.55 -0.76
CA VAL A 47 -3.58 -3.95 0.48
C VAL A 47 -3.99 -5.37 0.79
N THR A 48 -3.02 -6.22 1.16
CA THR A 48 -3.33 -7.59 1.61
C THR A 48 -4.00 -7.57 2.98
N CYS A 49 -4.87 -8.53 3.28
CA CYS A 49 -5.57 -8.59 4.58
C CYS A 49 -4.59 -8.50 5.76
N HIS A 50 -3.43 -9.16 5.66
CA HIS A 50 -2.38 -9.12 6.67
C HIS A 50 -1.78 -7.71 6.91
N LYS A 51 -1.85 -6.80 5.92
CA LYS A 51 -1.39 -5.40 6.02
C LYS A 51 -2.52 -4.40 6.26
N SER A 52 -3.76 -4.88 6.38
CA SER A 52 -4.94 -4.04 6.64
C SER A 52 -5.20 -3.79 8.13
N GLN A 53 -4.43 -4.42 9.02
CA GLN A 53 -4.63 -4.35 10.46
C GLN A 53 -4.49 -2.91 10.98
N GLY A 54 -5.51 -2.45 11.71
CA GLY A 54 -5.57 -1.09 12.27
C GLY A 54 -6.09 -0.01 11.31
N GLY A 55 -6.25 -0.32 10.02
CA GLY A 55 -6.93 0.55 9.06
C GLY A 55 -8.44 0.35 9.07
N GLN A 56 -9.18 1.42 8.76
CA GLN A 56 -10.62 1.38 8.46
C GLN A 56 -10.87 2.23 7.22
N TRP A 57 -11.73 1.73 6.32
CA TRP A 57 -12.05 2.40 5.06
C TRP A 57 -13.56 2.46 4.85
N LYS A 58 -14.02 3.55 4.23
CA LYS A 58 -15.45 3.75 3.94
C LYS A 58 -16.02 2.65 3.04
N ALA A 59 -15.28 2.31 1.98
CA ALA A 59 -15.63 1.24 1.06
C ALA A 59 -14.45 0.31 0.84
N ILE A 60 -14.69 -1.00 0.81
CA ILE A 60 -13.69 -2.04 0.54
C ILE A 60 -14.14 -2.92 -0.60
N PHE A 61 -13.21 -3.24 -1.49
CA PHE A 61 -13.38 -4.23 -2.55
C PHE A 61 -12.55 -5.46 -2.18
N ILE A 62 -13.21 -6.60 -2.03
CA ILE A 62 -12.60 -7.89 -1.71
C ILE A 62 -12.61 -8.71 -2.99
N ASP A 63 -11.42 -8.93 -3.55
CA ASP A 63 -11.18 -9.84 -4.66
C ASP A 63 -10.30 -10.97 -4.13
N ASN A 64 -10.71 -12.21 -4.37
CA ASN A 64 -9.88 -13.37 -4.06
C ASN A 64 -9.81 -14.33 -5.24
N PRO A 65 -8.79 -14.19 -6.12
CA PRO A 65 -8.68 -15.02 -7.30
C PRO A 65 -8.18 -16.45 -7.02
N PHE A 66 -7.79 -16.79 -5.78
CA PHE A 66 -7.14 -18.06 -5.45
C PHE A 66 -7.95 -18.98 -4.56
N TRP A 67 -9.19 -18.61 -4.22
CA TRP A 67 -10.07 -19.49 -3.48
C TRP A 67 -10.50 -20.68 -4.34
N ARG A 68 -10.27 -21.87 -3.80
CA ARG A 68 -10.75 -23.13 -4.38
C ARG A 68 -12.25 -23.26 -4.13
N GLU A 69 -12.90 -24.24 -4.75
CA GLU A 69 -14.32 -24.53 -4.53
C GLU A 69 -14.64 -24.79 -3.04
N ASP A 70 -13.68 -25.36 -2.30
CA ASP A 70 -13.78 -25.58 -0.86
C ASP A 70 -13.05 -24.48 -0.07
N PHE A 71 -13.77 -23.84 0.85
CA PHE A 71 -13.20 -22.85 1.78
C PHE A 71 -12.56 -23.54 2.97
N GLU A 72 -11.32 -23.18 3.28
CA GLU A 72 -10.70 -23.58 4.53
C GLU A 72 -11.06 -22.60 5.66
N MET A 73 -10.93 -23.04 6.91
CA MET A 73 -11.19 -22.18 8.07
C MET A 73 -10.28 -20.93 8.08
N GLU A 74 -9.09 -21.04 7.51
CA GLU A 74 -8.16 -19.91 7.39
C GLU A 74 -8.66 -18.85 6.40
N ASP A 75 -9.28 -19.26 5.29
CA ASP A 75 -9.88 -18.35 4.32
C ASP A 75 -10.98 -17.50 4.95
N LEU A 76 -11.84 -18.13 5.76
CA LEU A 76 -12.91 -17.47 6.49
C LEU A 76 -12.38 -16.45 7.50
N LYS A 77 -11.25 -16.71 8.16
CA LYS A 77 -10.60 -15.76 9.07
C LYS A 77 -10.09 -14.52 8.33
N TRP A 78 -9.50 -14.72 7.16
CA TRP A 78 -9.03 -13.61 6.33
C TRP A 78 -10.19 -12.81 5.73
N LEU A 79 -11.26 -13.48 5.35
CA LEU A 79 -12.50 -12.84 4.90
C LEU A 79 -13.13 -11.98 5.99
N TYR A 80 -13.29 -12.54 7.19
CA TYR A 80 -13.77 -11.81 8.36
C TYR A 80 -12.92 -10.56 8.64
N THR A 81 -11.59 -10.73 8.58
CA THR A 81 -10.65 -9.61 8.75
C THR A 81 -10.91 -8.53 7.71
N ALA A 82 -11.00 -8.89 6.42
CA ALA A 82 -11.24 -7.96 5.32
C ALA A 82 -12.58 -7.22 5.45
N ILE A 83 -13.66 -7.94 5.76
CA ILE A 83 -15.00 -7.37 5.93
C ILE A 83 -15.02 -6.36 7.08
N THR A 84 -14.42 -6.71 8.23
CA THR A 84 -14.42 -5.84 9.42
C THR A 84 -13.56 -4.58 9.28
N ARG A 85 -12.80 -4.44 8.19
CA ARG A 85 -12.09 -3.19 7.88
C ARG A 85 -13.01 -2.14 7.24
N ALA A 86 -14.16 -2.53 6.70
CA ALA A 86 -15.09 -1.60 6.05
C ALA A 86 -16.01 -0.94 7.08
N THR A 87 -16.26 0.37 6.93
CA THR A 87 -17.19 1.09 7.82
C THR A 87 -18.59 1.23 7.21
N ASP A 88 -18.71 1.38 5.89
CA ASP A 88 -20.01 1.57 5.23
C ASP A 88 -20.33 0.44 4.25
N ILE A 89 -19.47 0.18 3.26
CA ILE A 89 -19.80 -0.72 2.13
C ILE A 89 -18.68 -1.72 1.85
N VAL A 90 -19.06 -2.97 1.60
CA VAL A 90 -18.19 -4.04 1.11
C VAL A 90 -18.67 -4.50 -0.25
N TYR A 91 -17.74 -4.58 -1.21
CA TYR A 91 -17.96 -5.14 -2.54
C TYR A 91 -17.20 -6.45 -2.67
N PHE A 92 -17.92 -7.54 -2.93
CA PHE A 92 -17.32 -8.82 -3.30
C PHE A 92 -17.14 -8.88 -4.81
N VAL A 93 -15.90 -9.04 -5.26
CA VAL A 93 -15.54 -9.07 -6.68
C VAL A 93 -15.11 -10.48 -7.03
N ASN A 94 -15.73 -11.07 -8.06
CA ASN A 94 -15.46 -12.44 -8.54
C ASN A 94 -15.79 -13.57 -7.55
N PHE A 95 -16.70 -13.35 -6.60
CA PHE A 95 -17.16 -14.40 -5.69
C PHE A 95 -18.22 -15.30 -6.34
N ASP A 96 -18.20 -16.59 -6.04
CA ASP A 96 -19.28 -17.50 -6.42
C ASP A 96 -20.59 -17.05 -5.74
N LYS A 97 -21.66 -16.96 -6.54
CA LYS A 97 -22.99 -16.57 -6.07
C LYS A 97 -23.56 -17.56 -5.05
N ASN A 98 -23.11 -18.80 -5.05
CA ASN A 98 -23.54 -19.82 -4.10
C ASN A 98 -22.98 -19.59 -2.69
N LEU A 99 -21.95 -18.76 -2.51
CA LEU A 99 -21.41 -18.44 -1.18
C LEU A 99 -22.42 -17.68 -0.30
N PHE A 100 -23.35 -16.95 -0.91
CA PHE A 100 -24.28 -16.06 -0.21
C PHE A 100 -25.75 -16.54 -0.29
N LYS A 101 -25.97 -17.80 -0.65
CA LYS A 101 -27.30 -18.42 -0.70
C LYS A 101 -27.73 -18.97 0.64
#